data_AF-W7I7A7-F1
#
_entry.id   AF-W7I7A7-F1
#
_cell.length_a   1.000
_cell.length_b   1.000
_cell.length_c   1.000
_cell.angle_alpha   90.00
_cell.angle_beta   90.00
_cell.angle_gamma   90.00
#
_symmetry.space_group_name_H-M   'P 1'
#
loop_
_entity.id
_entity.type
_entity.pdbx_description
1 polymer ?
#
loop_
_entity_poly.entity_id
_entity_poly.type
_entity_poly.pdbx_seq_one_letter_code
_entity_poly.pdbx_strand_id
1 'polypeptide(L)'
;MTSISPDAREHLDRLRTTSALVKQSFAEATNSLLDHGISIVQWGDQVLQHYGYPAGICIYDFVIQDSRIEEATRLLLGHPGIEQVEPPLAAQIRGVLKTSGYYFVSKADMVTPGVYLHIIAESLVHISSAGGDTAPRTSPFDPTREFLIPRLPQYCVSLVKCIQDYPEGSVDRLPARDHLFILLAAAVCRLPNVGGKILVPEELTESEESWRARQADAVREIKTWRLPGCDEPYRSNVIELFLSRSTG
;
A
#
# COMPACT_ATOMS: atom_id res chain seq x y z
N MET A 1 29.18 27.77 -4.83
CA MET A 1 28.98 26.44 -5.46
C MET A 1 29.84 25.45 -4.69
N THR A 2 29.22 24.68 -3.79
CA THR A 2 29.93 23.70 -2.95
C THR A 2 30.19 22.46 -3.80
N SER A 3 31.46 22.13 -4.07
CA SER A 3 31.79 20.90 -4.79
C SER A 3 31.53 19.69 -3.87
N ILE A 4 30.88 18.67 -4.42
CA ILE A 4 30.64 17.40 -3.72
C ILE A 4 32.00 16.70 -3.59
N SER A 5 32.34 16.21 -2.39
CA SER A 5 33.60 15.49 -2.16
C SER A 5 33.64 14.19 -2.99
N PRO A 6 34.83 13.71 -3.39
CA PRO A 6 34.98 12.42 -4.08
C PRO A 6 34.29 11.28 -3.35
N ASP A 7 34.40 11.22 -2.01
CA ASP A 7 33.78 10.20 -1.16
C ASP A 7 32.24 10.24 -1.23
N ALA A 8 31.66 11.45 -1.22
CA ALA A 8 30.21 11.62 -1.34
C ALA A 8 29.70 11.22 -2.74
N ARG A 9 30.49 11.45 -3.78
CA ARG A 9 30.16 11.00 -5.14
C ARG A 9 30.20 9.48 -5.26
N GLU A 10 31.25 8.85 -4.73
CA GLU A 10 31.36 7.39 -4.72
C GLU A 10 30.20 6.74 -3.95
N HIS A 11 29.84 7.30 -2.79
CA HIS A 11 28.69 6.83 -2.03
C HIS A 11 27.38 6.94 -2.83
N LEU A 12 27.13 8.06 -3.51
CA LEU A 12 25.95 8.26 -4.36
C LEU A 12 25.90 7.29 -5.55
N ASP A 13 27.03 7.03 -6.19
CA ASP A 13 27.10 6.10 -7.32
C ASP A 13 26.88 4.64 -6.87
N ARG A 14 27.37 4.27 -5.68
CA ARG A 14 27.03 2.97 -5.04
C ARG A 14 25.53 2.87 -4.77
N LEU A 15 24.91 3.88 -4.15
CA LEU A 15 23.47 3.89 -3.88
C LEU A 15 22.62 3.78 -5.15
N ARG A 16 23.01 4.47 -6.22
CA ARG A 16 22.33 4.37 -7.53
C ARG A 16 22.42 2.96 -8.12
N THR A 17 23.61 2.36 -8.06
CA THR A 17 23.86 1.01 -8.56
C THR A 17 23.04 -0.01 -7.78
N THR A 18 23.07 0.06 -6.44
CA THR A 18 22.24 -0.80 -5.58
C THR A 18 20.76 -0.63 -5.90
N SER A 19 20.26 0.61 -6.01
CA SER A 19 18.86 0.87 -6.35
C SER A 19 18.44 0.27 -7.70
N ALA A 20 19.30 0.37 -8.73
CA ALA A 20 19.05 -0.23 -10.03
C ALA A 20 18.98 -1.76 -9.96
N LEU A 21 19.91 -2.39 -9.24
CA LEU A 21 19.94 -3.85 -9.04
C LEU A 21 18.74 -4.34 -8.24
N VAL A 22 18.31 -3.61 -7.21
CA VAL A 22 17.09 -3.93 -6.44
C VAL A 22 15.87 -3.93 -7.36
N LYS A 23 15.69 -2.87 -8.16
CA LYS A 23 14.59 -2.78 -9.11
C LYS A 23 14.61 -3.91 -10.14
N GLN A 24 15.79 -4.24 -10.66
CA GLN A 24 15.95 -5.35 -11.58
C GLN A 24 15.57 -6.69 -10.94
N SER A 25 16.09 -7.01 -9.75
CA SER A 25 15.75 -8.25 -9.03
C SER A 25 14.25 -8.36 -8.79
N PHE A 26 13.58 -7.28 -8.41
CA PHE A 26 12.14 -7.28 -8.18
C PHE A 26 11.33 -7.36 -9.47
N ALA A 27 11.79 -6.72 -10.56
CA ALA A 27 11.18 -6.88 -11.88
C ALA A 27 11.24 -8.34 -12.33
N GLU A 28 12.41 -8.96 -12.31
CA GLU A 28 12.59 -10.36 -12.73
C GLU A 28 11.77 -11.33 -11.85
N ALA A 29 11.78 -11.14 -10.53
CA ALA A 29 11.04 -11.97 -9.59
C ALA A 29 9.51 -11.86 -9.78
N THR A 30 8.98 -10.64 -9.89
CA THR A 30 7.54 -10.43 -10.11
C THR A 30 7.10 -10.83 -11.52
N ASN A 31 7.96 -10.67 -12.53
CA ASN A 31 7.71 -11.16 -13.88
C ASN A 31 7.60 -12.69 -13.92
N SER A 32 8.45 -13.39 -13.15
CA SER A 32 8.35 -14.85 -13.01
C SER A 32 6.99 -15.29 -12.49
N LEU A 33 6.42 -14.58 -11.49
CA LEU A 33 5.06 -14.86 -11.00
C LEU A 33 4.01 -14.67 -12.12
N LEU A 34 4.09 -13.56 -12.85
CA LEU A 34 3.18 -13.27 -13.96
C LEU A 34 3.28 -14.32 -15.08
N ASP A 35 4.50 -14.77 -15.42
CA ASP A 35 4.73 -15.80 -16.44
C ASP A 35 4.12 -17.16 -16.06
N HIS A 36 3.95 -17.42 -14.75
CA HIS A 36 3.26 -18.60 -14.22
C HIS A 36 1.74 -18.36 -14.02
N GLY A 37 1.21 -17.26 -14.55
CA GLY A 37 -0.21 -16.91 -14.46
C GLY A 37 -0.66 -16.58 -13.04
N ILE A 38 0.25 -16.15 -12.17
CA ILE A 38 -0.07 -15.67 -10.83
C ILE A 38 -0.37 -14.18 -10.92
N SER A 39 -1.62 -13.81 -10.62
CA SER A 39 -2.02 -12.41 -10.57
C SER A 39 -1.43 -11.73 -9.33
N ILE A 40 -0.92 -10.51 -9.52
CA ILE A 40 -0.33 -9.70 -8.45
C ILE A 40 -1.22 -8.48 -8.25
N VAL A 41 -1.79 -8.32 -7.06
CA VAL A 41 -2.53 -7.10 -6.69
C VAL A 41 -1.68 -6.23 -5.78
N GLN A 42 -1.51 -4.96 -6.12
CA GLN A 42 -0.83 -4.00 -5.25
C GLN A 42 -1.67 -3.74 -4.00
N TRP A 43 -1.00 -3.67 -2.86
CA TRP A 43 -1.60 -3.36 -1.56
C TRP A 43 -0.78 -2.30 -0.82
N GLY A 44 -1.35 -1.78 0.26
CA GLY A 44 -0.66 -0.91 1.20
C GLY A 44 -0.27 0.46 0.63
N ASP A 45 0.97 0.88 0.90
CA ASP A 45 1.43 2.25 0.62
C ASP A 45 1.49 2.54 -0.89
N GLN A 46 1.65 1.53 -1.74
CA GLN A 46 1.57 1.66 -3.19
C GLN A 46 0.19 2.14 -3.66
N VAL A 47 -0.87 1.64 -3.01
CA VAL A 47 -2.24 2.04 -3.31
C VAL A 47 -2.49 3.47 -2.83
N LEU A 48 -1.96 3.85 -1.66
CA LEU A 48 -2.02 5.24 -1.19
C LEU A 48 -1.35 6.19 -2.18
N GLN A 49 -0.18 5.83 -2.70
CA GLN A 49 0.53 6.62 -3.72
C GLN A 49 -0.29 6.77 -5.00
N HIS A 50 -0.93 5.70 -5.46
CA HIS A 50 -1.80 5.77 -6.61
C HIS A 50 -2.96 6.75 -6.42
N TYR A 51 -3.54 6.81 -5.22
CA TYR A 51 -4.64 7.72 -4.89
C TYR A 51 -4.19 9.09 -4.35
N GLY A 52 -2.95 9.49 -4.66
CA GLY A 52 -2.47 10.86 -4.48
C GLY A 52 -1.80 11.16 -3.15
N TYR A 53 -1.58 10.18 -2.29
CA TYR A 53 -0.80 10.37 -1.06
C TYR A 53 0.71 10.18 -1.34
N PRO A 54 1.60 11.15 -1.06
CA PRO A 54 3.03 11.06 -1.37
C PRO A 54 3.79 10.15 -0.38
N ALA A 55 3.50 8.85 -0.40
CA ALA A 55 4.20 7.85 0.40
C ALA A 55 5.57 7.50 -0.20
N GLY A 56 6.59 7.40 0.67
CA GLY A 56 7.84 6.71 0.36
C GLY A 56 7.63 5.20 0.55
N ILE A 57 7.83 4.42 -0.51
CA ILE A 57 7.55 2.98 -0.49
C ILE A 57 8.83 2.23 -0.08
N CYS A 58 8.85 1.73 1.16
CA CYS A 58 9.90 0.83 1.66
C CYS A 58 9.47 -0.63 1.64
N ILE A 59 8.16 -0.92 1.59
CA ILE A 59 7.62 -2.27 1.50
C ILE A 59 6.63 -2.27 0.33
N TYR A 60 6.91 -3.11 -0.66
CA TYR A 60 6.01 -3.37 -1.77
C TYR A 60 5.10 -4.54 -1.39
N ASP A 61 3.89 -4.23 -0.91
CA ASP A 61 2.90 -5.22 -0.51
C ASP A 61 2.13 -5.73 -1.74
N PHE A 62 2.13 -7.04 -1.94
CA PHE A 62 1.43 -7.72 -3.02
C PHE A 62 0.47 -8.77 -2.47
N VAL A 63 -0.78 -8.72 -2.90
CA VAL A 63 -1.77 -9.74 -2.62
C VAL A 63 -1.72 -10.80 -3.71
N ILE A 64 -1.68 -12.05 -3.27
CA ILE A 64 -1.67 -13.25 -4.09
C ILE A 64 -2.86 -14.12 -3.68
N GLN A 65 -3.53 -14.73 -4.67
CA GLN A 65 -4.60 -15.70 -4.43
C GLN A 65 -4.16 -16.76 -3.42
N ASP A 66 -5.02 -17.04 -2.44
CA ASP A 66 -4.75 -18.03 -1.38
C ASP A 66 -4.25 -19.37 -1.93
N SER A 67 -4.89 -19.89 -2.98
CA SER A 67 -4.53 -21.16 -3.61
C SER A 67 -3.20 -21.14 -4.37
N ARG A 68 -2.61 -19.96 -4.60
CA ARG A 68 -1.36 -19.78 -5.34
C ARG A 68 -0.22 -19.25 -4.47
N ILE A 69 -0.45 -18.92 -3.20
CA ILE A 69 0.58 -18.30 -2.34
C ILE A 69 1.79 -19.20 -2.16
N GLU A 70 1.61 -20.50 -1.93
CA GLU A 70 2.72 -21.45 -1.78
C GLU A 70 3.56 -21.59 -3.06
N GLU A 71 2.90 -21.56 -4.22
CA GLU A 71 3.58 -21.59 -5.52
C GLU A 71 4.36 -20.29 -5.74
N ALA A 72 3.75 -19.14 -5.46
CA ALA A 72 4.41 -17.84 -5.54
C ALA A 72 5.65 -17.79 -4.66
N THR A 73 5.54 -18.21 -3.39
CA THR A 73 6.66 -18.29 -2.46
C THR A 73 7.78 -19.18 -3.01
N ARG A 74 7.45 -20.34 -3.57
CA ARG A 74 8.44 -21.25 -4.16
C ARG A 74 9.16 -20.65 -5.36
N LEU A 75 8.44 -19.97 -6.24
CA LEU A 75 9.02 -19.28 -7.40
C LEU A 75 9.98 -18.15 -6.97
N LEU A 76 9.59 -17.38 -5.95
CA LEU A 76 10.43 -16.32 -5.40
C LEU A 76 11.67 -16.89 -4.68
N LEU A 77 11.53 -17.96 -3.91
CA LEU A 77 12.66 -18.66 -3.27
C LEU A 77 13.65 -19.24 -4.28
N GLY A 78 13.17 -19.68 -5.44
CA GLY A 78 14.00 -20.17 -6.53
C GLY A 78 14.73 -19.07 -7.31
N HIS A 79 14.39 -17.79 -7.12
CA HIS A 79 14.94 -16.69 -7.88
C HIS A 79 16.33 -16.27 -7.36
N PRO A 80 17.36 -16.19 -8.21
CA PRO A 80 18.74 -16.00 -7.75
C PRO A 80 19.00 -14.64 -7.10
N GLY A 81 18.27 -13.60 -7.52
CA GLY A 81 18.48 -12.20 -7.12
C GLY A 81 17.75 -11.74 -5.86
N ILE A 82 16.93 -12.60 -5.23
CA ILE A 82 16.20 -12.27 -4.01
C ILE A 82 16.39 -13.34 -2.93
N GLU A 83 16.10 -12.98 -1.69
CA GLU A 83 16.22 -13.86 -0.53
C GLU A 83 15.05 -13.63 0.42
N GLN A 84 14.50 -14.71 0.99
CA GLN A 84 13.46 -14.61 2.01
C GLN A 84 14.08 -14.18 3.35
N VAL A 85 13.44 -13.25 4.02
CA VAL A 85 13.86 -12.74 5.33
C VAL A 85 12.68 -12.70 6.29
N GLU A 86 12.99 -12.54 7.58
CA GLU A 86 11.97 -12.22 8.58
C GLU A 86 11.40 -10.80 8.35
N PRO A 87 10.15 -10.54 8.79
CA PRO A 87 9.58 -9.20 8.71
C PRO A 87 10.48 -8.16 9.40
N PRO A 88 10.71 -6.98 8.83
CA PRO A 88 11.50 -5.94 9.49
C PRO A 88 10.84 -5.49 10.80
N LEU A 89 11.62 -5.00 11.76
CA LEU A 89 11.11 -4.58 13.08
C LEU A 89 9.93 -3.60 12.97
N ALA A 90 9.98 -2.67 12.02
CA ALA A 90 8.90 -1.72 11.76
C ALA A 90 7.58 -2.39 11.34
N ALA A 91 7.64 -3.56 10.70
CA ALA A 91 6.48 -4.37 10.34
C ALA A 91 6.01 -5.23 11.53
N GLN A 92 6.94 -5.78 12.31
CA GLN A 92 6.63 -6.60 13.50
C GLN A 92 5.76 -5.87 14.54
N ILE A 93 5.96 -4.56 14.71
CA ILE A 93 5.19 -3.74 15.66
C ILE A 93 3.84 -3.25 15.12
N ARG A 94 3.50 -3.57 13.86
CA ARG A 94 2.30 -3.09 13.17
C ARG A 94 1.19 -4.13 13.11
N GLY A 95 1.33 -5.25 13.80
CA GLY A 95 0.30 -6.30 13.88
C GLY A 95 0.26 -7.20 12.66
N VAL A 96 -0.73 -8.09 12.68
CA VAL A 96 -0.85 -9.28 11.82
C VAL A 96 -0.81 -9.02 10.32
N LEU A 97 -1.37 -7.92 9.82
CA LEU A 97 -1.32 -7.57 8.38
C LEU A 97 0.09 -7.28 7.88
N LYS A 98 1.02 -6.97 8.79
CA LYS A 98 2.42 -6.67 8.51
C LYS A 98 3.38 -7.76 9.02
N THR A 99 2.85 -8.83 9.60
CA THR A 99 3.66 -9.98 10.03
C THR A 99 3.24 -11.28 9.38
N SER A 100 2.04 -11.34 8.80
CA SER A 100 1.56 -12.48 8.03
C SER A 100 2.03 -12.37 6.59
N GLY A 101 2.43 -13.49 6.00
CA GLY A 101 2.93 -13.55 4.63
C GLY A 101 4.43 -13.81 4.57
N TYR A 102 5.04 -13.47 3.45
CA TYR A 102 6.44 -13.74 3.17
C TYR A 102 7.17 -12.49 2.71
N TYR A 103 8.30 -12.19 3.36
CA TYR A 103 9.15 -11.05 3.06
C TYR A 103 10.36 -11.49 2.24
N PHE A 104 10.68 -10.70 1.22
CA PHE A 104 11.82 -10.89 0.35
C PHE A 104 12.59 -9.59 0.19
N VAL A 105 13.90 -9.70 0.05
CA VAL A 105 14.80 -8.58 -0.22
C VAL A 105 15.68 -8.92 -1.40
N SER A 106 16.18 -7.90 -2.12
CA SER A 106 17.20 -8.13 -3.13
C SER A 106 18.52 -8.46 -2.46
N LYS A 107 19.24 -9.45 -2.99
CA LYS A 107 20.60 -9.78 -2.51
C LYS A 107 21.58 -8.62 -2.64
N ALA A 108 21.29 -7.67 -3.54
CA ALA A 108 22.06 -6.44 -3.70
C ALA A 108 21.89 -5.45 -2.52
N ASP A 109 20.88 -5.62 -1.67
CA ASP A 109 20.51 -4.72 -0.57
C ASP A 109 20.66 -5.36 0.83
N MET A 110 21.25 -6.56 0.91
CA MET A 110 21.28 -7.37 2.15
C MET A 110 22.02 -6.73 3.34
N VAL A 111 22.92 -5.79 3.10
CA VAL A 111 23.74 -5.17 4.17
C VAL A 111 22.90 -4.24 5.04
N THR A 112 21.96 -3.51 4.44
CA THR A 112 21.04 -2.63 5.18
C THR A 112 19.76 -2.52 4.35
N PRO A 113 18.90 -3.57 4.35
CA PRO A 113 17.77 -3.61 3.44
C PRO A 113 16.82 -2.45 3.68
N GLY A 114 16.74 -1.56 2.69
CA GLY A 114 15.85 -0.41 2.68
C GLY A 114 14.52 -0.70 2.01
N VAL A 115 14.46 -1.76 1.20
CA VAL A 115 13.29 -2.09 0.39
C VAL A 115 12.96 -3.58 0.45
N TYR A 116 11.69 -3.89 0.72
CA TYR A 116 11.17 -5.24 0.84
C TYR A 116 10.08 -5.49 -0.20
N LEU A 117 9.99 -6.72 -0.69
CA LEU A 117 8.84 -7.27 -1.37
C LEU A 117 8.10 -8.15 -0.35
N HIS A 118 6.80 -7.91 -0.16
CA HIS A 118 5.98 -8.65 0.78
C HIS A 118 4.79 -9.25 0.05
N ILE A 119 4.61 -10.57 0.11
CA ILE A 119 3.42 -11.25 -0.43
C ILE A 119 2.49 -11.70 0.69
N ILE A 120 1.19 -11.46 0.51
CA ILE A 120 0.12 -11.82 1.45
C ILE A 120 -1.04 -12.49 0.73
N ALA A 121 -1.84 -13.26 1.46
CA ALA A 121 -3.01 -13.95 0.90
C ALA A 121 -4.21 -12.99 0.72
N GLU A 122 -5.02 -13.24 -0.31
CA GLU A 122 -6.26 -12.46 -0.57
C GLU A 122 -7.24 -12.49 0.59
N SER A 123 -7.43 -13.65 1.24
CA SER A 123 -8.33 -13.78 2.39
C SER A 123 -7.97 -12.88 3.58
N LEU A 124 -6.69 -12.54 3.76
CA LEU A 124 -6.24 -11.68 4.86
C LEU A 124 -6.58 -10.20 4.64
N VAL A 125 -6.80 -9.80 3.39
CA VAL A 125 -7.06 -8.40 3.03
C VAL A 125 -8.36 -8.19 2.29
N HIS A 126 -9.21 -9.21 2.18
CA HIS A 126 -10.56 -9.09 1.61
C HIS A 126 -10.60 -8.43 0.21
N ILE A 127 -9.57 -8.64 -0.62
CA ILE A 127 -9.50 -8.19 -2.01
C ILE A 127 -9.32 -9.39 -2.93
N SER A 128 -10.16 -9.49 -3.96
CA SER A 128 -10.02 -10.52 -4.98
C SER A 128 -9.36 -10.00 -6.26
N SER A 129 -8.38 -10.74 -6.77
CA SER A 129 -7.82 -10.52 -8.12
C SER A 129 -8.74 -10.97 -9.26
N ALA A 130 -9.69 -11.88 -8.99
CA ALA A 130 -10.56 -12.48 -10.01
C ALA A 130 -11.88 -11.72 -10.23
N GLY A 131 -12.16 -10.69 -9.42
CA GLY A 131 -13.41 -9.93 -9.42
C GLY A 131 -13.32 -8.55 -10.10
N GLY A 132 -14.42 -7.80 -10.01
CA GLY A 132 -14.50 -6.41 -10.46
C GLY A 132 -13.77 -5.41 -9.56
N ASP A 133 -13.09 -5.90 -8.52
CA ASP A 133 -12.55 -5.11 -7.42
C ASP A 133 -11.26 -4.39 -7.79
N THR A 134 -10.59 -4.85 -8.85
CA THR A 134 -9.30 -4.34 -9.27
C THR A 134 -9.35 -3.74 -10.68
N ALA A 135 -8.28 -3.02 -11.03
CA ALA A 135 -8.03 -2.49 -12.36
C ALA A 135 -6.56 -2.74 -12.73
N PRO A 136 -6.25 -2.89 -14.03
CA PRO A 136 -4.87 -3.03 -14.48
C PRO A 136 -4.06 -1.76 -14.19
N ARG A 137 -2.80 -1.94 -13.82
CA ARG A 137 -1.85 -0.88 -13.51
C ARG A 137 -0.44 -1.32 -13.89
N THR A 138 0.29 -0.46 -14.59
CA THR A 138 1.71 -0.69 -14.90
C THR A 138 2.51 -1.06 -13.66
N SER A 139 3.34 -2.09 -13.76
CA SER A 139 4.25 -2.50 -12.69
C SER A 139 5.22 -1.35 -12.32
N PRO A 140 5.52 -1.17 -11.02
CA PRO A 140 6.52 -0.19 -10.58
C PRO A 140 7.96 -0.59 -10.93
N PHE A 141 8.19 -1.84 -11.35
CA PHE A 141 9.51 -2.38 -11.63
C PHE A 141 9.76 -2.63 -13.13
N ASP A 142 8.71 -2.97 -13.88
CA ASP A 142 8.79 -3.23 -15.32
C ASP A 142 7.63 -2.53 -16.06
N PRO A 143 7.90 -1.49 -16.86
CA PRO A 143 6.84 -0.74 -17.54
C PRO A 143 6.13 -1.53 -18.65
N THR A 144 6.66 -2.70 -19.04
CA THR A 144 6.06 -3.56 -20.08
C THR A 144 5.03 -4.54 -19.52
N ARG A 145 4.83 -4.54 -18.19
CA ARG A 145 4.04 -5.55 -17.46
C ARG A 145 2.98 -4.85 -16.63
N GLU A 146 1.87 -5.55 -16.42
CA GLU A 146 0.73 -5.04 -15.66
C GLU A 146 0.52 -5.86 -14.40
N PHE A 147 0.31 -5.14 -13.29
CA PHE A 147 -0.25 -5.66 -12.05
C PHE A 147 -1.71 -5.22 -11.94
N LEU A 148 -2.37 -5.67 -10.88
CA LEU A 148 -3.69 -5.20 -10.49
C LEU A 148 -3.57 -4.17 -9.36
N ILE A 149 -4.48 -3.23 -9.31
CA ILE A 149 -4.63 -2.29 -8.18
C ILE A 149 -6.09 -2.24 -7.77
N PRO A 150 -6.43 -2.25 -6.47
CA PRO A 150 -7.81 -2.21 -6.05
C PRO A 150 -8.44 -0.84 -6.38
N ARG A 151 -9.70 -0.89 -6.80
CA ARG A 151 -10.53 0.30 -6.97
C ARG A 151 -10.81 0.93 -5.62
N LEU A 152 -10.92 2.26 -5.60
CA LEU A 152 -11.03 3.03 -4.36
C LEU A 152 -12.17 2.55 -3.44
N PRO A 153 -13.40 2.31 -3.92
CA PRO A 153 -14.48 1.84 -3.05
C PRO A 153 -14.19 0.46 -2.45
N GLN A 154 -13.68 -0.46 -3.27
CA GLN A 154 -13.36 -1.83 -2.85
C GLN A 154 -12.20 -1.86 -1.86
N TYR A 155 -11.17 -1.05 -2.07
CA TYR A 155 -10.06 -0.91 -1.13
C TYR A 155 -10.54 -0.38 0.22
N CYS A 156 -11.38 0.67 0.24
CA CYS A 156 -11.98 1.18 1.47
C CYS A 156 -12.79 0.11 2.22
N VAL A 157 -13.63 -0.65 1.51
CA VAL A 157 -14.44 -1.74 2.12
C VAL A 157 -13.55 -2.83 2.68
N SER A 158 -12.53 -3.24 1.93
CA SER A 158 -11.56 -4.25 2.37
C SER A 158 -10.85 -3.82 3.66
N LEU A 159 -10.41 -2.56 3.74
CA LEU A 159 -9.81 -2.01 4.97
C LEU A 159 -10.79 -2.02 6.14
N VAL A 160 -12.08 -1.72 5.93
CA VAL A 160 -13.10 -1.84 6.98
C VAL A 160 -13.26 -3.28 7.44
N LYS A 161 -13.28 -4.26 6.53
CA LYS A 161 -13.33 -5.68 6.89
C LYS A 161 -12.12 -6.08 7.74
N CYS A 162 -10.90 -5.70 7.32
CA CYS A 162 -9.69 -5.92 8.10
C CYS A 162 -9.77 -5.28 9.50
N ILE A 163 -10.37 -4.09 9.65
CA ILE A 163 -10.57 -3.45 10.94
C ILE A 163 -11.55 -4.24 11.82
N GLN A 164 -12.56 -4.87 11.22
CA GLN A 164 -13.61 -5.62 11.91
C GLN A 164 -13.22 -7.05 12.27
N ASP A 165 -12.21 -7.62 11.62
CA ASP A 165 -11.66 -8.95 11.97
C ASP A 165 -11.04 -8.98 13.38
N TYR A 166 -10.72 -7.82 13.96
CA TYR A 166 -10.03 -7.71 15.24
C TYR A 166 -10.82 -6.91 16.29
N PRO A 167 -10.70 -7.27 17.58
CA PRO A 167 -11.33 -6.53 18.68
C PRO A 167 -10.92 -5.06 18.73
N GLU A 168 -11.81 -4.21 19.26
CA GLU A 168 -11.50 -2.80 19.51
C GLU A 168 -10.27 -2.64 20.42
N GLY A 169 -9.41 -1.69 20.07
CA GLY A 169 -8.12 -1.47 20.75
C GLY A 169 -6.98 -2.40 20.32
N SER A 170 -7.22 -3.41 19.48
CA SER A 170 -6.12 -4.26 18.98
C SER A 170 -5.15 -3.48 18.09
N VAL A 171 -3.85 -3.75 18.25
CA VAL A 171 -2.77 -3.25 17.39
C VAL A 171 -2.95 -3.69 15.93
N ASP A 172 -3.59 -4.84 15.70
CA ASP A 172 -3.84 -5.41 14.38
C ASP A 172 -4.77 -4.55 13.52
N ARG A 173 -5.59 -3.69 14.14
CA ARG A 173 -6.46 -2.75 13.44
C ARG A 173 -5.70 -1.56 12.87
N LEU A 174 -4.50 -1.26 13.41
CA LEU A 174 -3.80 -0.01 13.12
C LEU A 174 -3.44 0.15 11.64
N PRO A 175 -2.84 -0.83 10.94
CA PRO A 175 -2.47 -0.64 9.53
C PRO A 175 -3.68 -0.33 8.66
N ALA A 176 -4.75 -1.13 8.78
CA ALA A 176 -5.95 -0.96 7.98
C ALA A 176 -6.66 0.37 8.29
N ARG A 177 -6.72 0.76 9.57
CA ARG A 177 -7.30 2.02 10.02
C ARG A 177 -6.52 3.23 9.50
N ASP A 178 -5.20 3.23 9.67
CA ASP A 178 -4.33 4.33 9.24
C ASP A 178 -4.40 4.49 7.71
N HIS A 179 -4.35 3.38 6.97
CA HIS A 179 -4.52 3.38 5.51
C HIS A 179 -5.90 3.91 5.09
N LEU A 180 -6.98 3.47 5.72
CA LEU A 180 -8.33 3.96 5.40
C LEU A 180 -8.43 5.47 5.60
N PHE A 181 -7.91 5.99 6.71
CA PHE A 181 -7.96 7.42 6.99
C PHE A 181 -7.12 8.25 6.02
N ILE A 182 -5.91 7.81 5.71
CA ILE A 182 -5.05 8.50 4.73
C ILE A 182 -5.71 8.50 3.36
N LEU A 183 -6.28 7.37 2.96
CA LEU A 183 -6.96 7.20 1.67
C LEU A 183 -8.20 8.09 1.55
N LEU A 184 -9.06 8.12 2.58
CA LEU A 184 -10.23 9.00 2.60
C LEU A 184 -9.80 10.48 2.56
N ALA A 185 -8.76 10.85 3.29
CA ALA A 185 -8.22 12.21 3.28
C ALA A 185 -7.68 12.61 1.89
N ALA A 186 -6.87 11.76 1.26
CA ALA A 186 -6.21 12.06 -0.01
C ALA A 186 -7.14 11.93 -1.22
N ALA A 187 -7.94 10.87 -1.28
CA ALA A 187 -8.69 10.50 -2.48
C ALA A 187 -10.13 11.03 -2.50
N VAL A 188 -10.79 11.06 -1.33
CA VAL A 188 -12.20 11.44 -1.22
C VAL A 188 -12.35 12.90 -0.82
N CYS A 189 -11.75 13.29 0.30
CA CYS A 189 -11.73 14.68 0.75
C CYS A 189 -10.84 15.57 -0.13
N ARG A 190 -9.86 14.97 -0.82
CA ARG A 190 -8.87 15.67 -1.65
C ARG A 190 -8.19 16.79 -0.86
N LEU A 191 -7.80 16.48 0.38
CA LEU A 191 -7.16 17.45 1.26
C LEU A 191 -5.91 18.02 0.58
N PRO A 192 -5.78 19.35 0.47
CA PRO A 192 -4.55 19.94 -0.02
C PRO A 192 -3.42 19.59 0.95
N ASN A 193 -2.26 19.18 0.43
CA ASN A 193 -1.05 18.93 1.19
C ASN A 193 -1.08 17.72 2.17
N VAL A 194 -1.84 16.65 1.91
CA VAL A 194 -1.62 15.39 2.66
C VAL A 194 -0.18 14.93 2.40
N GLY A 195 0.70 15.06 3.41
CA GLY A 195 2.14 14.81 3.28
C GLY A 195 3.01 15.98 2.79
N GLY A 196 2.42 17.16 2.57
CA GLY A 196 3.12 18.36 2.11
C GLY A 196 3.39 19.37 3.23
N LYS A 197 4.66 19.47 3.65
CA LYS A 197 5.26 20.49 4.54
C LYS A 197 4.81 20.49 6.02
N ILE A 198 5.82 20.43 6.90
CA ILE A 198 5.76 20.46 8.37
C ILE A 198 5.30 21.84 8.91
N LEU A 199 5.22 22.87 8.07
CA LEU A 199 4.63 24.16 8.40
C LEU A 199 3.51 24.48 7.41
N VAL A 200 2.26 24.37 7.86
CA VAL A 200 1.12 25.03 7.24
C VAL A 200 0.92 26.34 8.03
N PRO A 201 1.18 27.51 7.43
CA PRO A 201 0.84 28.80 8.05
C PRO A 201 -0.63 28.81 8.52
N GLU A 202 -0.92 29.39 9.68
CA GLU A 202 -2.28 29.53 10.23
C GLU A 202 -3.25 30.27 9.28
N GLU A 203 -2.71 31.04 8.33
CA GLU A 203 -3.46 31.73 7.28
C GLU A 203 -3.99 30.79 6.18
N LEU A 204 -3.50 29.54 6.14
CA LEU A 204 -3.95 28.47 5.24
C LEU A 204 -4.84 27.45 5.96
N THR A 205 -5.19 27.69 7.23
CA THR A 205 -6.11 26.81 7.95
C THR A 205 -7.53 26.99 7.40
N GLU A 206 -8.14 25.88 7.03
CA GLU A 206 -9.49 25.84 6.49
C GLU A 206 -10.53 26.32 7.53
N SER A 207 -11.57 27.04 7.10
CA SER A 207 -12.68 27.41 7.98
C SER A 207 -13.54 26.20 8.34
N GLU A 208 -14.20 26.24 9.50
CA GLU A 208 -15.06 25.13 9.94
C GLU A 208 -16.22 24.87 8.95
N GLU A 209 -16.81 25.92 8.35
CA GLU A 209 -17.86 25.72 7.34
C GLU A 209 -17.33 25.04 6.08
N SER A 210 -16.13 25.42 5.63
CA SER A 210 -15.48 24.83 4.45
C SER A 210 -15.17 23.36 4.71
N TRP A 211 -14.68 23.05 5.91
CA TRP A 211 -14.44 21.68 6.36
C TRP A 211 -15.74 20.86 6.36
N ARG A 212 -16.80 21.36 7.00
CA ARG A 212 -18.12 20.69 7.04
C ARG A 212 -18.71 20.47 5.65
N ALA A 213 -18.56 21.43 4.73
CA ALA A 213 -19.01 21.29 3.34
C ALA A 213 -18.25 20.16 2.62
N ARG A 214 -16.92 20.12 2.76
CA ARG A 214 -16.08 19.05 2.19
C ARG A 214 -16.44 17.68 2.75
N GLN A 215 -16.72 17.58 4.04
CA GLN A 215 -17.19 16.33 4.66
C GLN A 215 -18.53 15.88 4.08
N ALA A 216 -19.48 16.79 3.92
CA ALA A 216 -20.78 16.48 3.32
C ALA A 216 -20.64 15.98 1.88
N ASP A 217 -19.73 16.56 1.11
CA ASP A 217 -19.42 16.12 -0.26
C ASP A 217 -18.71 14.78 -0.30
N ALA A 218 -17.75 14.52 0.61
CA ALA A 218 -17.11 13.23 0.76
C ALA A 218 -18.12 12.13 1.09
N VAL A 219 -19.04 12.38 2.03
CA VAL A 219 -20.13 11.43 2.36
C VAL A 219 -21.05 11.20 1.17
N ARG A 220 -21.37 12.25 0.41
CA ARG A 220 -22.19 12.13 -0.80
C ARG A 220 -21.50 11.28 -1.85
N GLU A 221 -20.20 11.48 -2.06
CA GLU A 221 -19.38 10.68 -2.96
C GLU A 221 -19.39 9.20 -2.55
N ILE A 222 -19.13 8.90 -1.27
CA ILE A 222 -19.15 7.53 -0.73
C ILE A 222 -20.54 6.90 -0.92
N LYS A 223 -21.62 7.67 -0.76
CA LYS A 223 -23.00 7.22 -1.03
C LYS A 223 -23.30 6.92 -2.50
N THR A 224 -22.47 7.36 -3.44
CA THR A 224 -22.63 7.08 -4.88
C THR A 224 -21.75 5.95 -5.39
N TRP A 225 -20.83 5.42 -4.58
CA TRP A 225 -20.00 4.29 -4.96
C TRP A 225 -20.84 3.12 -5.44
N ARG A 226 -20.33 2.39 -6.44
CA ARG A 226 -20.94 1.14 -6.90
C ARG A 226 -20.24 -0.01 -6.20
N LEU A 227 -20.94 -0.63 -5.27
CA LEU A 227 -20.42 -1.77 -4.51
C LEU A 227 -21.21 -3.04 -4.89
N PRO A 228 -20.56 -4.21 -4.88
CA PRO A 228 -21.26 -5.49 -4.93
C PRO A 228 -22.25 -5.61 -3.76
N GLY A 229 -23.32 -6.37 -3.94
CA GLY A 229 -24.37 -6.51 -2.91
C GLY A 229 -23.86 -7.02 -1.55
N CYS A 230 -22.82 -7.86 -1.54
CA CYS A 230 -22.17 -8.34 -0.31
C CYS A 230 -21.35 -7.27 0.42
N ASP A 231 -20.90 -6.25 -0.29
CA ASP A 231 -20.06 -5.17 0.23
C ASP A 231 -20.88 -3.95 0.63
N GLU A 232 -22.14 -3.91 0.20
CA GLU A 232 -23.00 -2.76 0.38
C GLU A 232 -23.27 -2.39 1.86
N PRO A 233 -23.40 -3.37 2.79
CA PRO A 233 -23.48 -3.07 4.22
C PRO A 233 -22.25 -2.34 4.80
N TYR A 234 -21.07 -2.45 4.17
CA TYR A 234 -19.85 -1.83 4.68
C TYR A 234 -19.77 -0.34 4.34
N ARG A 235 -20.62 0.17 3.44
CA ARG A 235 -20.66 1.59 3.08
C ARG A 235 -20.95 2.47 4.29
N SER A 236 -21.91 2.09 5.14
CA SER A 236 -22.21 2.84 6.36
C SER A 236 -21.01 2.87 7.32
N ASN A 237 -20.27 1.77 7.40
CA ASN A 237 -19.11 1.64 8.28
C ASN A 237 -17.95 2.54 7.80
N VAL A 238 -17.74 2.64 6.47
CA VAL A 238 -16.78 3.61 5.90
C VAL A 238 -17.17 5.03 6.30
N ILE A 239 -18.45 5.40 6.16
CA ILE A 239 -18.95 6.74 6.51
C ILE A 239 -18.81 7.01 8.03
N GLU A 240 -19.15 6.04 8.87
CA GLU A 240 -19.05 6.16 10.32
C GLU A 240 -17.60 6.35 10.76
N LEU A 241 -16.69 5.53 10.26
CA LEU A 241 -15.25 5.64 10.54
C LEU A 241 -14.70 6.99 10.04
N PHE A 242 -15.14 7.45 8.87
CA PHE A 242 -14.78 8.77 8.36
C PHE A 242 -15.21 9.90 9.30
N LEU A 243 -16.46 9.87 9.79
CA LEU A 243 -17.03 10.93 10.62
C LEU A 243 -16.51 10.90 12.07
N SER A 244 -16.24 9.71 12.63
CA SER A 244 -15.75 9.55 14.01
C SER A 244 -14.43 10.28 14.32
N ARG A 245 -13.60 10.54 13.29
CA ARG A 245 -12.34 11.28 13.45
C ARG A 245 -12.52 12.81 13.44
N SER A 246 -13.72 13.29 13.17
CA SER A 246 -14.04 14.72 13.04
C SER A 246 -14.49 15.35 14.36
N THR A 247 -14.68 14.52 15.39
CA THR A 247 -15.21 14.90 16.70
C THR A 247 -14.17 14.83 17.82
N GLY A 248 -12.89 14.61 17.48
CA GLY A 248 -11.78 14.45 18.42
C GLY A 248 -10.64 15.39 18.16
#